data_AF-A0A520HBG9-F1
#
_entry.id   AF-A0A520HBG9-F1
#
_cell.length_a   1.000
_cell.length_b   1.000
_cell.length_c   1.000
_cell.angle_alpha   90.00
_cell.angle_beta   90.00
_cell.angle_gamma   90.00
#
_symmetry.space_group_name_H-M   'P 1'
#
loop_
_entity.id
_entity.type
_entity.pdbx_description
1 polymer ?
#
loop_
_entity_poly.entity_id
_entity_poly.type
_entity_poly.pdbx_seq_one_letter_code
_entity_poly.pdbx_strand_id
1 'polypeptide(L)'
;MIRLIIVALCCCVVQQTMAQQPYPAVPPPPANIIRGEYFFDADPGYGAGQSFTIPAPATVLPNFNLTVNLTGAGAVNGFTYLTDVSGLTRGVHKVYVRSRDAAGKWSLTSFSQFDNTSVLPYPSAPAAPVAISQLEYFLDTDPGLGKGTRVSVTAGVDISNYSIDIPLAANDEFGSTLAFIGPSLGWDNHIDPPNRIA
;
A
#
# COMPACT_ATOMS: atom_id res chain seq x y z
N MET A 1 -14.20 51.58 -78.41
CA MET A 1 -13.92 51.59 -76.96
C MET A 1 -14.50 50.39 -76.20
N ILE A 2 -15.73 49.93 -76.45
CA ILE A 2 -16.35 48.77 -75.77
C ILE A 2 -15.57 47.44 -75.89
N ARG A 3 -14.95 47.16 -77.06
CA ARG A 3 -14.19 45.92 -77.27
C ARG A 3 -12.87 45.83 -76.48
N LEU A 4 -12.28 46.96 -76.08
CA LEU A 4 -11.03 46.96 -75.31
C LEU A 4 -11.26 46.67 -73.81
N ILE A 5 -12.42 47.09 -73.28
CA ILE A 5 -12.78 46.91 -71.85
C ILE A 5 -13.14 45.45 -71.56
N ILE A 6 -13.82 44.77 -72.50
CA ILE A 6 -14.18 43.35 -72.35
C ILE A 6 -12.94 42.44 -72.35
N VAL A 7 -11.93 42.75 -73.15
CA VAL A 7 -10.67 41.98 -73.20
C VAL A 7 -9.83 42.20 -71.94
N ALA A 8 -9.79 43.43 -71.40
CA ALA A 8 -9.08 43.74 -70.15
C ALA A 8 -9.75 43.09 -68.92
N LEU A 9 -11.09 43.07 -68.85
CA LEU A 9 -11.82 42.42 -67.76
C LEU A 9 -11.69 40.88 -67.84
N CYS A 10 -11.70 40.31 -69.04
CA CYS A 10 -11.48 38.88 -69.27
C CYS A 10 -10.05 38.45 -68.90
N CYS A 11 -9.03 39.25 -69.27
CA CYS A 11 -7.64 38.98 -68.91
C CYS A 11 -7.43 39.02 -67.38
N CYS A 12 -8.03 39.99 -66.69
CA CYS A 12 -7.91 40.13 -65.24
C CYS A 12 -8.56 38.96 -64.46
N VAL A 13 -9.69 38.43 -64.94
CA VAL A 13 -10.34 37.25 -64.33
C VAL A 13 -9.57 35.96 -64.61
N VAL A 14 -8.98 35.81 -65.80
CA VAL A 14 -8.12 34.64 -66.12
C VAL A 14 -6.80 34.70 -65.32
N GLN A 15 -6.26 35.89 -65.05
CA GLN A 15 -5.07 36.03 -64.20
C GLN A 15 -5.36 35.74 -62.72
N GLN A 16 -6.59 36.01 -62.25
CA GLN A 16 -7.01 35.69 -60.87
C GLN A 16 -7.27 34.18 -60.66
N THR A 17 -7.69 33.43 -61.69
CA THR A 17 -7.86 31.97 -61.59
C THR A 17 -6.56 31.18 -61.66
N MET A 18 -5.49 31.77 -62.20
CA MET A 18 -4.13 31.18 -62.19
C MET A 18 -3.31 31.57 -60.96
N ALA A 19 -3.80 32.52 -60.14
CA ALA A 19 -3.12 32.99 -58.93
C ALA A 19 -3.44 32.15 -57.68
N GLN A 20 -4.43 31.25 -57.73
CA GLN A 20 -4.68 30.32 -56.65
C GLN A 20 -3.69 29.15 -56.77
N GLN A 21 -2.66 29.16 -55.90
CA GLN A 21 -1.80 28.00 -55.70
C GLN A 21 -2.70 26.75 -55.49
N PRO A 22 -2.37 25.59 -56.09
CA PRO A 22 -3.18 24.38 -55.92
C PRO A 22 -3.46 24.16 -54.44
N TYR A 23 -4.73 23.90 -54.10
CA TYR A 23 -5.07 23.60 -52.72
C TYR A 23 -4.17 22.44 -52.26
N PRO A 24 -3.49 22.55 -51.10
CA PRO A 24 -2.64 21.48 -50.63
C PRO A 24 -3.45 20.19 -50.56
N ALA A 25 -2.84 19.08 -50.98
CA ALA A 25 -3.51 17.79 -50.95
C ALA A 25 -4.07 17.51 -49.55
N VAL A 26 -5.26 16.92 -49.49
CA VAL A 26 -5.89 16.52 -48.23
C VAL A 26 -4.89 15.66 -47.44
N PRO A 27 -4.60 15.99 -46.17
CA PRO A 27 -3.69 15.20 -45.35
C PRO A 27 -4.17 13.74 -45.27
N PRO A 28 -3.25 12.76 -45.33
CA PRO A 28 -3.63 11.37 -45.17
C PRO A 28 -4.28 11.15 -43.79
N PRO A 29 -5.25 10.21 -43.68
CA PRO A 29 -5.87 9.89 -42.40
C PRO A 29 -4.82 9.42 -41.38
N PRO A 30 -5.02 9.67 -40.08
CA PRO A 30 -4.10 9.23 -39.05
C PRO A 30 -3.95 7.71 -39.07
N ALA A 31 -2.71 7.25 -38.87
CA ALA A 31 -2.40 5.82 -38.83
C ALA A 31 -2.99 5.17 -37.57
N ASN A 32 -3.44 3.93 -37.71
CA ASN A 32 -3.92 3.15 -36.56
C ASN A 32 -2.77 2.80 -35.63
N ILE A 33 -3.04 2.80 -34.32
CA ILE A 33 -2.14 2.25 -33.31
C ILE A 33 -2.31 0.73 -33.30
N ILE A 34 -1.20 0.00 -33.47
CA ILE A 34 -1.22 -1.47 -33.63
C ILE A 34 -0.56 -2.21 -32.47
N ARG A 35 0.30 -1.53 -31.71
CA ARG A 35 1.05 -2.12 -30.59
C ARG A 35 1.33 -1.06 -29.53
N GLY A 36 1.48 -1.48 -28.29
CA GLY A 36 2.15 -0.69 -27.28
C GLY A 36 3.18 -1.50 -26.50
N GLU A 37 3.96 -0.78 -25.71
CA GLU A 37 4.87 -1.39 -24.76
C GLU A 37 4.94 -0.59 -23.46
N TYR A 38 5.36 -1.28 -22.40
CA TYR A 38 5.60 -0.70 -21.09
C TYR A 38 6.91 -1.20 -20.50
N PHE A 39 7.44 -0.43 -19.54
CA PHE A 39 8.64 -0.76 -18.78
C PHE A 39 8.66 -0.02 -17.44
N PHE A 40 9.45 -0.52 -16.49
CA PHE A 40 9.60 0.06 -15.16
C PHE A 40 10.94 0.77 -15.03
N ASP A 41 10.90 1.98 -14.48
CA ASP A 41 12.03 2.82 -14.05
C ASP A 41 13.04 3.24 -15.15
N ALA A 42 13.66 2.29 -15.85
CA ALA A 42 14.64 2.53 -16.90
C ALA A 42 14.07 2.20 -18.29
N ASP A 43 14.26 3.09 -19.27
CA ASP A 43 13.85 2.87 -20.66
C ASP A 43 14.79 1.86 -21.34
N PRO A 44 14.30 0.67 -21.76
CA PRO A 44 15.11 -0.31 -22.47
C PRO A 44 15.36 0.08 -23.95
N GLY A 45 14.78 1.18 -24.42
CA GLY A 45 14.79 1.58 -25.82
C GLY A 45 13.58 1.05 -26.60
N TYR A 46 13.31 1.68 -27.74
CA TYR A 46 12.13 1.42 -28.56
C TYR A 46 12.03 -0.04 -29.02
N GLY A 47 10.90 -0.68 -28.72
CA GLY A 47 10.66 -2.07 -29.13
C GLY A 47 11.19 -3.13 -28.15
N ALA A 48 11.99 -2.72 -27.16
CA ALA A 48 12.60 -3.60 -26.16
C ALA A 48 11.80 -3.69 -24.86
N GLY A 49 10.71 -2.92 -24.73
CA GLY A 49 9.79 -3.00 -23.61
C GLY A 49 8.86 -4.21 -23.67
N GLN A 50 8.14 -4.45 -22.57
CA GLN A 50 7.13 -5.48 -22.52
C GLN A 50 5.95 -5.12 -23.42
N SER A 51 5.61 -6.02 -24.34
CA SER A 51 4.71 -5.73 -25.45
C SER A 51 3.25 -6.03 -25.10
N PHE A 52 2.32 -5.26 -25.64
CA PHE A 52 0.91 -5.62 -25.67
C PHE A 52 0.27 -5.29 -27.02
N THR A 53 -0.67 -6.14 -27.45
CA THR A 53 -1.40 -5.99 -28.71
C THR A 53 -2.67 -5.19 -28.49
N ILE A 54 -3.00 -4.29 -29.43
CA ILE A 54 -4.25 -3.54 -29.40
C ILE A 54 -5.30 -4.35 -30.21
N PRO A 55 -6.40 -4.82 -29.58
CA PRO A 55 -7.34 -5.77 -30.20
C PRO A 55 -8.06 -5.23 -31.44
N ALA A 56 -8.22 -3.91 -31.55
CA ALA A 56 -8.80 -3.25 -32.69
C ALA A 56 -7.91 -2.07 -33.12
N PRO A 57 -7.50 -1.97 -34.40
CA PRO A 57 -6.74 -0.82 -34.89
C PRO A 57 -7.53 0.47 -34.58
N ALA A 58 -6.96 1.32 -33.73
CA ALA A 58 -7.61 2.55 -33.29
C ALA A 58 -6.69 3.74 -33.57
N THR A 59 -7.24 4.84 -34.11
CA THR A 59 -6.49 6.08 -34.34
C THR A 59 -6.34 6.91 -33.06
N VAL A 60 -7.19 6.66 -32.06
CA VAL A 60 -7.11 7.16 -30.68
C VAL A 60 -7.65 6.06 -29.76
N LEU A 61 -7.00 5.83 -28.61
CA LEU A 61 -7.53 4.97 -27.55
C LEU A 61 -8.15 5.88 -26.47
N PRO A 62 -9.46 6.22 -26.53
CA PRO A 62 -10.04 7.24 -25.66
C PRO A 62 -10.06 6.87 -24.17
N ASN A 63 -9.81 5.62 -23.80
CA ASN A 63 -9.89 5.14 -22.41
C ASN A 63 -8.91 3.98 -22.16
N PHE A 64 -7.61 4.20 -22.38
CA PHE A 64 -6.60 3.19 -22.05
C PHE A 64 -6.39 3.11 -20.54
N ASN A 65 -6.96 2.08 -19.91
CA ASN A 65 -6.79 1.83 -18.47
C ASN A 65 -5.75 0.72 -18.26
N LEU A 66 -4.50 1.07 -17.97
CA LEU A 66 -3.52 0.09 -17.50
C LEU A 66 -3.77 -0.23 -16.03
N THR A 67 -4.47 -1.33 -15.74
CA THR A 67 -4.66 -1.80 -14.36
C THR A 67 -3.47 -2.67 -13.93
N VAL A 68 -2.66 -2.14 -13.00
CA VAL A 68 -1.58 -2.86 -12.33
C VAL A 68 -2.18 -3.73 -11.21
N ASN A 69 -2.43 -5.01 -11.48
CA ASN A 69 -2.86 -5.98 -10.47
C ASN A 69 -1.68 -6.84 -10.01
N LEU A 70 -1.50 -6.98 -8.69
CA LEU A 70 -0.42 -7.73 -8.04
C LEU A 70 -0.56 -9.27 -8.12
N THR A 71 -1.52 -9.81 -8.87
CA THR A 71 -1.70 -11.24 -9.06
C THR A 71 -2.33 -11.48 -10.42
N GLY A 72 -1.73 -12.34 -11.24
CA GLY A 72 -2.10 -12.62 -12.64
C GLY A 72 -3.53 -13.14 -12.86
N ALA A 73 -4.53 -12.26 -12.72
CA ALA A 73 -5.94 -12.56 -12.95
C ALA A 73 -6.43 -11.88 -14.23
N GLY A 74 -6.77 -12.70 -15.24
CA GLY A 74 -7.08 -12.36 -16.63
C GLY A 74 -7.98 -11.14 -16.86
N ALA A 75 -7.79 -10.52 -18.03
CA ALA A 75 -8.43 -9.29 -18.46
C ALA A 75 -9.96 -9.27 -18.22
N VAL A 76 -10.44 -8.22 -17.56
CA VAL A 76 -11.87 -7.88 -17.46
C VAL A 76 -12.20 -6.86 -18.55
N ASN A 77 -13.36 -7.06 -19.21
CA ASN A 77 -13.91 -6.24 -20.31
C ASN A 77 -13.42 -4.79 -20.33
N GLY A 78 -12.54 -4.50 -21.28
CA GLY A 78 -11.77 -3.25 -21.34
C GLY A 78 -10.32 -3.55 -21.67
N PHE A 79 -9.60 -2.57 -22.23
CA PHE A 79 -8.17 -2.70 -22.48
C PHE A 79 -7.44 -2.75 -21.12
N THR A 80 -7.23 -3.95 -20.56
CA THR A 80 -6.58 -4.16 -19.26
C THR A 80 -5.41 -5.13 -19.44
N TYR A 81 -4.18 -4.64 -19.31
CA TYR A 81 -2.98 -5.47 -19.33
C TYR A 81 -2.41 -5.62 -17.92
N LEU A 82 -2.25 -6.86 -17.45
CA LEU A 82 -1.77 -7.15 -16.10
C LEU A 82 -0.25 -7.17 -16.13
N THR A 83 0.38 -6.50 -15.17
CA THR A 83 1.83 -6.53 -15.02
C THR A 83 2.21 -7.02 -13.65
N ASP A 84 3.13 -7.97 -13.60
CA ASP A 84 3.77 -8.39 -12.38
C ASP A 84 4.78 -7.33 -11.94
N VAL A 85 4.76 -7.00 -10.64
CA VAL A 85 5.67 -6.04 -9.99
C VAL A 85 6.47 -6.71 -8.87
N SER A 86 6.37 -8.04 -8.72
CA SER A 86 7.08 -8.83 -7.71
C SER A 86 8.60 -8.74 -7.82
N GLY A 87 9.11 -8.48 -9.02
CA GLY A 87 10.54 -8.27 -9.30
C GLY A 87 11.06 -6.87 -8.96
N LEU A 88 10.20 -5.93 -8.57
CA LEU A 88 10.61 -4.59 -8.16
C LEU A 88 10.96 -4.56 -6.68
N THR A 89 11.96 -3.77 -6.30
CA THR A 89 12.26 -3.50 -4.90
C THR A 89 11.08 -2.84 -4.21
N ARG A 90 11.04 -2.83 -2.88
CA ARG A 90 10.01 -2.07 -2.16
C ARG A 90 10.29 -0.58 -2.24
N GLY A 91 9.32 0.21 -2.70
CA GLY A 91 9.41 1.66 -2.76
C GLY A 91 8.55 2.27 -3.87
N VAL A 92 8.94 3.48 -4.26
CA VAL A 92 8.27 4.25 -5.30
C VAL A 92 8.88 3.90 -6.65
N HIS A 93 8.02 3.51 -7.60
CA HIS A 93 8.39 3.12 -8.95
C HIS A 93 7.62 3.92 -10.00
N LYS A 94 8.17 3.97 -11.22
CA LYS A 94 7.50 4.57 -12.37
C LYS A 94 7.24 3.52 -13.43
N VAL A 95 6.00 3.45 -13.90
CA VAL A 95 5.64 2.71 -15.11
C VAL A 95 5.57 3.66 -16.28
N TYR A 96 6.24 3.31 -17.36
CA TYR A 96 6.26 4.05 -18.61
C TYR A 96 5.49 3.27 -19.67
N VAL A 97 4.78 3.98 -20.55
CA VAL A 97 4.01 3.40 -21.65
C VAL A 97 4.22 4.22 -22.91
N ARG A 98 4.44 3.54 -24.04
CA ARG A 98 4.41 4.16 -25.37
C ARG A 98 3.75 3.24 -26.38
N SER A 99 3.21 3.82 -27.44
CA SER A 99 2.49 3.10 -28.49
C SER A 99 3.17 3.26 -29.85
N ARG A 100 2.93 2.31 -30.75
CA ARG A 100 3.45 2.28 -32.12
C ARG A 100 2.31 2.23 -33.11
N ASP A 101 2.36 3.13 -34.10
CA ASP A 101 1.40 3.15 -35.20
C ASP A 101 1.71 2.10 -36.28
N ALA A 102 0.77 1.92 -37.21
CA ALA A 102 0.88 1.02 -38.35
C ALA A 102 1.99 1.43 -39.34
N ALA A 103 2.42 2.69 -39.31
CA ALA A 103 3.56 3.20 -40.07
C ALA A 103 4.90 2.96 -39.35
N GLY A 104 4.87 2.31 -38.18
CA GLY A 104 6.04 1.97 -37.39
C GLY A 104 6.61 3.11 -36.55
N LYS A 105 5.91 4.25 -36.44
CA LYS A 105 6.31 5.41 -35.63
C LYS A 105 5.85 5.26 -34.19
N TRP A 106 6.70 5.70 -33.27
CA TRP A 106 6.44 5.66 -31.84
C TRP A 106 5.80 6.95 -31.33
N SER A 107 4.92 6.82 -30.35
CA SER A 107 4.36 7.95 -29.60
C SER A 107 5.40 8.54 -28.63
N LEU A 108 5.03 9.67 -28.03
CA LEU A 108 5.65 10.11 -26.79
C LEU A 108 5.46 9.05 -25.69
N THR A 109 6.44 8.94 -24.81
CA THR A 109 6.36 8.07 -23.64
C THR A 109 5.62 8.79 -22.52
N SER A 110 4.51 8.19 -22.08
CA SER A 110 3.76 8.62 -20.90
C SER A 110 4.21 7.81 -19.69
N PHE A 111 4.08 8.36 -18.47
CA PHE A 111 4.40 7.62 -17.26
C PHE A 111 3.39 7.86 -16.14
N SER A 112 3.33 6.91 -15.20
CA SER A 112 2.63 7.02 -13.93
C SER A 112 3.51 6.50 -12.80
N GLN A 113 3.33 7.02 -11.60
CA GLN A 113 4.08 6.64 -10.41
C GLN A 113 3.19 5.82 -9.46
N PHE A 114 3.76 4.80 -8.84
CA PHE A 114 3.09 3.99 -7.83
C PHE A 114 4.06 3.61 -6.71
N ASP A 115 3.50 3.21 -5.56
CA ASP A 115 4.25 2.70 -4.41
C ASP A 115 3.81 1.23 -4.17
N ASN A 116 4.78 0.32 -4.09
CA ASN A 116 4.54 -1.10 -3.82
C ASN A 116 4.86 -1.50 -2.37
N THR A 117 5.01 -0.53 -1.46
CA THR A 117 5.19 -0.80 -0.04
C THR A 117 3.86 -1.22 0.60
N SER A 118 3.75 -2.51 0.94
CA SER A 118 2.71 -2.96 1.86
C SER A 118 3.02 -2.42 3.27
N VAL A 119 2.12 -1.63 3.85
CA VAL A 119 2.22 -1.21 5.24
C VAL A 119 2.20 -2.46 6.11
N LEU A 120 3.17 -2.60 7.02
CA LEU A 120 3.16 -3.71 7.98
C LEU A 120 1.86 -3.62 8.80
N PRO A 121 1.14 -4.74 9.01
CA PRO A 121 0.00 -4.75 9.91
C PRO A 121 0.45 -4.21 11.27
N TYR A 122 -0.33 -3.29 11.84
CA TYR A 122 -0.12 -2.87 13.21
C TYR A 122 -0.15 -4.13 14.10
N PRO A 123 0.80 -4.31 15.03
CA PRO A 123 0.79 -5.48 15.91
C PRO A 123 -0.54 -5.54 16.67
N SER A 124 -1.02 -6.76 16.92
CA SER A 124 -2.23 -6.93 17.72
C SER A 124 -2.07 -6.24 19.07
N ALA A 125 -3.11 -5.53 19.52
CA ALA A 125 -3.11 -4.92 20.84
C ALA A 125 -2.80 -5.99 21.92
N PRO A 126 -2.06 -5.65 22.98
CA PRO A 126 -1.85 -6.56 24.12
C PRO A 126 -3.18 -7.05 24.70
N ALA A 127 -3.18 -8.24 25.29
CA ALA A 127 -4.35 -8.75 26.00
C ALA A 127 -4.74 -7.81 27.14
N ALA A 128 -6.05 -7.70 27.41
CA ALA A 128 -6.53 -6.94 28.55
C ALA A 128 -6.01 -7.57 29.87
N PRO A 129 -5.69 -6.75 30.90
CA PRO A 129 -5.31 -7.26 32.20
C PRO A 129 -6.34 -8.24 32.76
N VAL A 130 -5.88 -9.32 33.38
CA VAL A 130 -6.76 -10.31 34.02
C VAL A 130 -7.07 -9.87 35.44
N ALA A 131 -8.31 -10.09 35.88
CA ALA A 131 -8.71 -9.77 37.25
C ALA A 131 -8.02 -10.70 38.27
N ILE A 132 -7.45 -10.11 39.31
CA ILE A 132 -6.92 -10.81 40.49
C ILE A 132 -8.14 -11.28 41.31
N SER A 133 -8.33 -12.60 41.41
CA SER A 133 -9.47 -13.20 42.13
C SER A 133 -9.13 -13.70 43.53
N GLN A 134 -7.83 -13.85 43.85
CA GLN A 134 -7.38 -14.37 45.13
C GLN A 134 -5.93 -13.98 45.42
N LEU A 135 -5.70 -13.58 46.67
CA LEU A 135 -4.37 -13.35 47.24
C LEU A 135 -3.99 -14.50 48.18
N GLU A 136 -2.72 -14.61 48.50
CA GLU A 136 -2.21 -15.48 49.57
C GLU A 136 -1.17 -14.73 50.42
N TYR A 137 -1.07 -15.12 51.70
CA TYR A 137 -0.02 -14.65 52.60
C TYR A 137 0.67 -15.83 53.31
N PHE A 138 1.90 -15.60 53.75
CA PHE A 138 2.64 -16.51 54.62
C PHE A 138 3.44 -15.70 55.65
N LEU A 139 3.82 -16.37 56.74
CA LEU A 139 4.66 -15.82 57.80
C LEU A 139 5.99 -16.56 57.79
N ASP A 140 7.07 -15.78 57.78
CA ASP A 140 8.48 -16.18 57.86
C ASP A 140 9.00 -17.06 56.71
N THR A 141 8.40 -18.23 56.50
CA THR A 141 8.81 -19.18 55.46
C THR A 141 7.79 -19.20 54.33
N ASP A 142 8.25 -18.86 53.12
CA ASP A 142 7.46 -18.98 51.90
C ASP A 142 7.23 -20.46 51.54
N PRO A 143 5.98 -20.97 51.58
CA PRO A 143 5.68 -22.36 51.17
C PRO A 143 5.71 -22.56 49.65
N GLY A 144 5.86 -21.47 48.89
CA GLY A 144 5.76 -21.39 47.44
C GLY A 144 4.36 -20.98 46.96
N LEU A 145 4.27 -20.63 45.68
CA LEU A 145 3.04 -20.15 45.03
C LEU A 145 1.85 -21.12 45.20
N GLY A 146 0.70 -20.57 45.56
CA GLY A 146 -0.57 -21.26 45.74
C GLY A 146 -0.68 -22.08 47.03
N LYS A 147 0.34 -22.02 47.90
CA LYS A 147 0.43 -22.80 49.15
C LYS A 147 0.38 -21.93 50.41
N GLY A 148 0.25 -20.61 50.27
CA GLY A 148 0.03 -19.71 51.39
C GLY A 148 -1.41 -19.80 51.94
N THR A 149 -1.67 -19.02 52.98
CA THR A 149 -3.02 -18.83 53.51
C THR A 149 -3.80 -17.93 52.57
N ARG A 150 -4.91 -18.45 52.04
CA ARG A 150 -5.74 -17.77 51.04
C ARG A 150 -6.51 -16.59 51.62
N VAL A 151 -6.57 -15.53 50.82
CA VAL A 151 -7.28 -14.28 51.10
C VAL A 151 -8.26 -14.01 49.95
N SER A 152 -9.55 -13.99 50.28
CA SER A 152 -10.63 -13.76 49.31
C SER A 152 -10.76 -12.27 49.00
N VAL A 153 -10.49 -11.88 47.75
CA VAL A 153 -10.67 -10.51 47.27
C VAL A 153 -11.85 -10.43 46.31
N THR A 154 -12.45 -9.25 46.20
CA THR A 154 -13.36 -8.96 45.08
C THR A 154 -12.54 -8.90 43.80
N ALA A 155 -12.92 -9.68 42.79
CA ALA A 155 -12.17 -9.77 41.55
C ALA A 155 -12.02 -8.39 40.87
N GLY A 156 -10.78 -7.98 40.62
CA GLY A 156 -10.47 -6.69 40.00
C GLY A 156 -9.08 -6.72 39.36
N VAL A 157 -8.87 -5.88 38.34
CA VAL A 157 -7.56 -5.71 37.69
C VAL A 157 -6.57 -4.93 38.56
N ASP A 158 -7.08 -4.31 39.62
CA ASP A 158 -6.33 -3.62 40.66
C ASP A 158 -7.02 -3.87 42.01
N ILE A 159 -6.23 -4.12 43.06
CA ILE A 159 -6.67 -4.36 44.43
C ILE A 159 -6.06 -3.27 45.29
N SER A 160 -6.76 -2.14 45.42
CA SER A 160 -6.30 -0.98 46.17
C SER A 160 -6.91 -0.92 47.57
N ASN A 161 -6.14 -0.44 48.55
CA ASN A 161 -6.55 -0.24 49.94
C ASN A 161 -7.18 -1.48 50.61
N TYR A 162 -6.74 -2.67 50.22
CA TYR A 162 -7.25 -3.93 50.77
C TYR A 162 -6.52 -4.29 52.07
N SER A 163 -7.26 -4.42 53.16
CA SER A 163 -6.73 -4.75 54.49
C SER A 163 -7.11 -6.17 54.89
N ILE A 164 -6.14 -6.90 55.47
CA ILE A 164 -6.37 -8.20 56.09
C ILE A 164 -5.92 -8.18 57.54
N ASP A 165 -6.69 -8.84 58.40
CA ASP A 165 -6.28 -9.12 59.77
C ASP A 165 -5.48 -10.43 59.77
N ILE A 166 -4.19 -10.34 60.11
CA ILE A 166 -3.31 -11.49 60.23
C ILE A 166 -3.25 -11.92 61.71
N PRO A 167 -3.79 -13.10 62.07
CA PRO A 167 -3.69 -13.59 63.43
C PRO A 167 -2.25 -14.02 63.73
N LEU A 168 -1.62 -13.36 64.70
CA LEU A 168 -0.32 -13.77 65.25
C LEU A 168 -0.53 -14.76 66.39
N ALA A 169 0.35 -15.75 66.53
CA ALA A 169 0.30 -16.63 67.69
C ALA A 169 0.71 -15.84 68.95
N ALA A 170 0.15 -16.19 70.12
CA ALA A 170 0.37 -15.46 71.38
C ALA A 170 1.84 -15.44 71.87
N ASN A 171 2.73 -16.14 71.18
CA ASN A 171 4.16 -16.27 71.45
C ASN A 171 5.06 -15.74 70.32
N ASP A 172 4.51 -15.06 69.32
CA ASP A 172 5.32 -14.36 68.32
C ASP A 172 5.83 -13.06 68.95
N GLU A 173 7.11 -13.04 69.31
CA GLU A 173 7.77 -11.85 69.85
C GLU A 173 7.64 -10.70 68.84
N PHE A 174 7.00 -9.60 69.26
CA PHE A 174 6.83 -8.38 68.48
C PHE A 174 8.17 -7.86 67.96
N GLY A 175 8.60 -8.30 66.77
CA GLY A 175 9.82 -7.80 66.16
C GLY A 175 10.45 -8.57 64.99
N SER A 176 9.99 -9.78 64.63
CA SER A 176 10.65 -10.55 63.56
C SER A 176 9.76 -11.09 62.44
N THR A 177 8.44 -11.13 62.62
CA THR A 177 7.54 -11.74 61.63
C THR A 177 7.35 -10.84 60.41
N LEU A 178 7.90 -11.27 59.27
CA LEU A 178 7.67 -10.63 57.97
C LEU A 178 6.47 -11.29 57.30
N ALA A 179 5.44 -10.51 57.00
CA ALA A 179 4.31 -10.96 56.18
C ALA A 179 4.50 -10.50 54.73
N PHE A 180 4.44 -11.44 53.79
CA PHE A 180 4.42 -11.16 52.36
C PHE A 180 3.04 -11.49 51.79
N ILE A 181 2.53 -10.63 50.91
CA ILE A 181 1.22 -10.80 50.25
C ILE A 181 1.45 -10.85 48.74
N GLY A 182 0.94 -11.89 48.08
CA GLY A 182 1.05 -12.06 46.63
C GLY A 182 -0.21 -12.66 46.00
N PRO A 183 -0.35 -12.60 44.66
CA PRO A 183 -1.43 -13.28 43.95
C PRO A 183 -1.23 -14.80 44.00
N SER A 184 -2.32 -15.54 44.20
CA SER A 184 -2.30 -17.02 44.25
C SER A 184 -2.14 -17.71 42.89
N LEU A 185 -2.15 -16.95 41.79
CA LEU A 185 -2.06 -17.45 40.42
C LEU A 185 -1.02 -16.67 39.63
N GLY A 186 0.08 -17.37 39.29
CA GLY A 186 0.99 -17.12 38.16
C GLY A 186 1.49 -15.69 37.96
N TRP A 187 2.69 -15.40 38.47
CA TRP A 187 3.51 -14.32 37.93
C TRP A 187 3.97 -14.72 36.52
N ASP A 188 3.63 -13.92 35.51
CA ASP A 188 4.47 -13.80 34.32
C ASP A 188 5.85 -13.31 34.80
N ASN A 189 6.91 -13.94 34.29
CA ASN A 189 8.32 -13.81 34.66
C ASN A 189 8.93 -12.40 34.40
N HIS A 190 8.16 -11.32 34.54
CA HIS A 190 8.65 -9.96 34.36
C HIS A 190 8.99 -9.30 35.70
N ILE A 191 10.22 -9.57 36.14
CA ILE A 191 10.99 -8.92 37.22
C ILE A 191 10.92 -9.64 38.57
N ASP A 192 11.66 -10.75 38.66
CA ASP A 192 12.43 -11.03 39.88
C ASP A 192 13.88 -10.60 39.64
N PRO A 193 14.45 -9.66 40.41
CA PRO A 193 15.90 -9.49 40.46
C PRO A 193 16.51 -10.76 41.08
N PRO A 194 17.57 -11.34 40.49
CA PRO A 194 18.24 -12.47 41.09
C PRO A 194 18.96 -11.99 42.35
N ASN A 195 18.70 -12.69 43.46
CA ASN A 195 19.27 -12.51 44.81
C ASN A 195 18.57 -11.52 45.73
N ARG A 196 17.81 -12.08 46.66
CA ARG A 196 17.94 -11.68 48.07
C ARG A 196 18.30 -12.93 48.88
N ILE A 197 19.60 -13.13 49.05
CA ILE A 197 20.20 -14.11 49.97
C ILE A 197 20.20 -13.47 51.36
N ALA A 198 19.69 -14.24 52.35
CA ALA A 198 19.76 -14.05 53.80
C ALA A 198 19.00 -12.85 54.41
#